data_AF-A0A0Q9AN66-F1
#
_entry.id   AF-A0A0Q9AN66-F1
#
_cell.length_a   1.000
_cell.length_b   1.000
_cell.length_c   1.000
_cell.angle_alpha   90.00
_cell.angle_beta   90.00
_cell.angle_gamma   90.00
#
_symmetry.space_group_name_H-M   'P 1'
#
loop_
_entity.id
_entity.type
_entity.pdbx_description
1 polymer ?
#
loop_
_entity_poly.entity_id
_entity_poly.type
_entity_poly.pdbx_seq_one_letter_code
_entity_poly.pdbx_strand_id
1 'polypeptide(L)'
;MHVRKVVGQVTYRVCGECADGVITEVVLDEPFRTCGLGTRALSHLRARYPELTWRTTLDTRLTRDLMHRLRIPRAAAAGRCSHVGSPAAGHHQE
;
A
#
# COMPACT_ATOMS: atom_id res chain seq x y z
N MET A 1 -1.45 -32.85 -6.77
CA MET A 1 -1.82 -31.64 -7.55
C MET A 1 -2.01 -30.49 -6.57
N HIS A 2 -1.27 -29.39 -6.70
CA HIS A 2 -1.42 -28.22 -5.82
C HIS A 2 -2.31 -27.18 -6.52
N VAL A 3 -3.47 -26.87 -5.92
CA VAL A 3 -4.32 -25.79 -6.40
C VAL A 3 -3.81 -24.48 -5.80
N ARG A 4 -3.50 -23.50 -6.64
CA ARG A 4 -3.17 -22.14 -6.20
C ARG A 4 -4.48 -21.37 -6.03
N LYS A 5 -4.68 -20.78 -4.86
CA LYS A 5 -5.82 -19.90 -4.56
C LYS A 5 -5.32 -18.54 -4.12
N VAL A 6 -5.93 -17.47 -4.62
CA VAL A 6 -5.77 -16.12 -4.07
C VAL A 6 -6.57 -16.03 -2.78
N VAL A 7 -5.91 -15.68 -1.68
CA VAL A 7 -6.49 -15.66 -0.32
C VAL A 7 -6.45 -14.26 0.31
N GLY A 8 -6.14 -13.25 -0.49
CA GLY A 8 -6.05 -11.87 -0.07
C GLY A 8 -5.50 -10.94 -1.15
N GLN A 9 -5.64 -9.65 -0.93
CA GLN A 9 -5.25 -8.58 -1.85
C GLN A 9 -4.73 -7.37 -1.09
N VAL A 10 -3.75 -6.68 -1.68
CA VAL A 10 -3.27 -5.37 -1.23
C VAL A 10 -3.51 -4.37 -2.36
N THR A 11 -4.31 -3.34 -2.10
CA THR A 11 -4.55 -2.25 -3.04
C THR A 11 -3.72 -1.05 -2.60
N TYR A 12 -2.97 -0.47 -3.54
CA TYR A 12 -2.07 0.64 -3.27
C TYR A 12 -1.96 1.57 -4.48
N ARG A 13 -1.49 2.79 -4.22
CA ARG A 13 -1.15 3.79 -5.22
C ARG A 13 0.31 4.18 -5.03
N VAL A 14 1.00 4.44 -6.13
CA VAL A 14 2.39 4.92 -6.11
C VAL A 14 2.48 6.19 -6.92
N CYS A 15 3.43 7.04 -6.54
CA CYS A 15 3.87 8.16 -7.34
C CYS A 15 5.37 8.03 -7.56
N GLY A 16 5.77 7.80 -8.82
CA GLY A 16 7.19 7.71 -9.18
C GLY A 16 7.92 9.04 -8.98
N GLU A 17 7.24 10.17 -9.22
CA GLU A 17 7.82 11.51 -9.09
C GLU A 17 8.04 11.94 -7.63
N CYS A 18 7.09 11.59 -6.74
CA CYS A 18 7.17 11.87 -5.30
C CYS A 18 7.97 10.80 -4.54
N ALA A 19 8.31 9.67 -5.19
CA ALA A 19 8.82 8.46 -4.53
C ALA A 19 7.96 8.05 -3.30
N ASP A 20 6.64 8.17 -3.43
CA ASP A 20 5.69 7.93 -2.35
C ASP A 20 4.74 6.77 -2.73
N GLY A 21 4.41 5.93 -1.75
CA GLY A 21 3.46 4.83 -1.87
C GLY A 21 2.38 4.91 -0.80
N VAL A 22 1.10 4.79 -1.18
CA VAL A 22 -0.03 4.79 -0.25
C VAL A 22 -0.80 3.49 -0.36
N ILE A 23 -0.85 2.73 0.72
CA ILE A 23 -1.68 1.54 0.86
C ILE A 23 -3.10 1.99 1.18
N THR A 24 -4.04 1.65 0.31
CA THR A 24 -5.45 2.04 0.41
C THR A 24 -6.34 0.89 0.86
N GLU A 25 -5.89 -0.35 0.71
CA GLU A 25 -6.65 -1.53 1.12
C GLU A 25 -5.75 -2.73 1.41
N VAL A 26 -6.12 -3.51 2.42
CA VAL A 26 -5.54 -4.84 2.68
C VAL A 26 -6.69 -5.77 3.06
N VAL A 27 -6.97 -6.75 2.22
CA VAL A 27 -8.00 -7.77 2.43
C VAL A 27 -7.32 -9.12 2.56
N LEU A 28 -7.71 -9.89 3.58
CA LEU A 28 -7.27 -11.26 3.78
C LEU A 28 -8.50 -12.11 4.15
N ASP A 29 -8.60 -13.27 3.51
CA ASP A 29 -9.56 -14.32 3.89
C ASP A 29 -9.36 -14.64 5.39
N GLU A 30 -10.46 -14.76 6.14
CA GLU A 30 -10.49 -14.97 7.60
C GLU A 30 -9.42 -15.95 8.13
N PRO A 31 -9.27 -17.17 7.57
CA PRO A 31 -8.30 -18.13 8.07
C PRO A 31 -6.84 -17.69 7.95
N PHE A 32 -6.51 -16.70 7.12
CA PHE A 32 -5.14 -16.24 6.88
C PHE A 32 -4.79 -14.93 7.57
N ARG A 33 -5.73 -14.34 8.33
CA ARG A 33 -5.50 -13.06 9.04
C ARG A 33 -4.45 -13.17 10.14
N THR A 34 -4.29 -14.34 10.76
CA THR A 34 -3.36 -14.57 11.88
C THR A 34 -2.06 -15.28 11.48
N CYS A 35 -1.99 -15.85 10.28
CA CYS A 35 -0.83 -16.63 9.81
C CYS A 35 0.37 -15.79 9.34
N GLY A 36 0.36 -14.48 9.58
CA GLY A 36 1.42 -13.56 9.14
C GLY A 36 1.42 -13.26 7.64
N LEU A 37 0.38 -13.67 6.90
CA LEU A 37 0.30 -13.45 5.46
C LEU A 37 0.28 -11.96 5.10
N GLY A 38 -0.45 -11.14 5.86
CA GLY A 38 -0.46 -9.69 5.69
C GLY A 38 0.94 -9.06 5.85
N THR A 39 1.70 -9.50 6.86
CA THR A 39 3.08 -9.06 7.05
C THR A 39 3.94 -9.46 5.86
N ARG A 40 3.87 -10.72 5.42
CA ARG A 40 4.64 -11.22 4.27
C ARG A 40 4.31 -10.46 2.98
N ALA A 41 3.03 -10.23 2.70
CA ALA A 41 2.58 -9.51 1.51
C ALA A 41 3.12 -8.06 1.50
N LEU A 42 3.04 -7.36 2.62
CA LEU A 42 3.52 -5.97 2.72
C LEU A 42 5.05 -5.88 2.75
N SER A 43 5.75 -6.81 3.39
CA SER A 43 7.21 -6.91 3.28
C SER A 43 7.65 -7.14 1.84
N HIS A 44 6.94 -8.01 1.11
CA HIS A 44 7.20 -8.24 -0.31
C HIS A 44 6.94 -6.97 -1.15
N LEU A 45 5.84 -6.27 -0.88
CA LEU A 45 5.53 -4.99 -1.54
C LEU A 45 6.66 -3.97 -1.34
N ARG A 46 7.17 -3.83 -0.11
CA ARG A 46 8.29 -2.92 0.20
C ARG A 46 9.61 -3.34 -0.45
N ALA A 47 9.88 -4.64 -0.51
CA ALA A 47 11.07 -5.15 -1.17
C ALA A 47 11.03 -4.95 -2.69
N ARG A 48 9.82 -4.93 -3.28
CA ARG A 48 9.61 -4.69 -4.71
C ARG A 48 9.82 -3.22 -5.10
N TYR A 49 9.52 -2.30 -4.19
CA TYR A 49 9.65 -0.85 -4.40
C TYR A 49 10.42 -0.21 -3.23
N PRO A 50 11.74 -0.49 -3.13
CA PRO A 50 12.57 0.01 -2.04
C PRO A 50 12.74 1.54 -2.05
N GLU A 51 12.58 2.17 -3.20
CA GLU A 51 12.67 3.61 -3.41
C GLU A 51 11.46 4.38 -2.86
N LEU A 52 10.34 3.70 -2.58
CA LEU A 52 9.11 4.36 -2.16
C LEU A 52 9.00 4.50 -0.64
N THR A 53 8.59 5.70 -0.21
CA THR A 53 8.16 5.96 1.16
C THR A 53 6.71 5.52 1.33
N TRP A 54 6.49 4.45 2.11
CA TRP A 54 5.16 3.86 2.29
C TRP A 54 4.36 4.51 3.41
N ARG A 55 3.09 4.81 3.14
CA ARG A 55 2.08 5.30 4.10
C ARG A 55 0.77 4.53 3.93
N THR A 56 -0.15 4.67 4.87
CA THR A 56 -1.46 3.98 4.82
C THR A 56 -2.63 4.92 5.10
N THR A 57 -3.77 4.69 4.46
CA THR A 57 -5.05 5.36 4.83
C THR A 57 -5.90 4.50 5.76
N LEU A 58 -5.46 3.28 6.06
CA LEU A 58 -6.22 2.27 6.79
C LEU A 58 -6.18 2.47 8.30
N ASP A 59 -7.29 2.16 8.97
CA ASP A 59 -7.42 2.34 10.42
C ASP A 59 -8.18 1.23 11.16
N THR A 60 -8.55 0.15 10.48
CA THR A 60 -9.12 -1.04 11.12
C THR A 60 -8.10 -1.68 12.07
N ARG A 61 -8.57 -2.37 13.13
CA ARG A 61 -7.70 -3.01 14.12
C ARG A 61 -6.65 -3.94 13.49
N LEU A 62 -7.08 -4.80 12.55
CA LEU A 62 -6.20 -5.71 11.82
C LEU A 62 -5.11 -4.94 11.06
N THR A 63 -5.52 -3.95 10.26
CA THR A 63 -4.58 -3.18 9.46
C THR A 63 -3.65 -2.33 10.32
N ARG A 64 -4.13 -1.78 11.43
CA ARG A 64 -3.33 -0.97 12.36
C ARG A 64 -2.18 -1.76 12.97
N ASP A 65 -2.46 -2.99 13.42
CA ASP A 65 -1.42 -3.90 13.94
C ASP A 65 -0.38 -4.22 12.86
N LEU A 66 -0.81 -4.53 11.63
CA LEU A 66 0.09 -4.77 10.50
C LEU A 66 0.99 -3.56 10.19
N MET A 67 0.41 -2.36 10.11
CA MET A 67 1.14 -1.14 9.79
C MET A 67 2.12 -0.77 10.92
N HIS A 68 1.72 -0.99 12.17
CA HIS A 68 2.59 -0.76 13.33
C HIS A 68 3.81 -1.70 13.31
N ARG A 69 3.60 -3.00 13.08
CA ARG A 69 4.71 -3.98 12.99
C ARG A 69 5.70 -3.63 11.88
N LEU A 70 5.21 -3.06 10.78
CA LEU A 70 6.02 -2.69 9.63
C LEU A 70 6.52 -1.24 9.66
N ARG A 71 6.15 -0.46 10.68
CA ARG A 71 6.46 0.98 10.81
C ARG A 71 5.99 1.80 9.60
N ILE A 72 4.80 1.49 9.10
CA ILE A 72 4.15 2.24 8.01
C ILE A 72 3.26 3.32 8.65
N PRO A 73 3.61 4.62 8.54
CA PRO A 73 2.82 5.69 9.14
C PRO A 73 1.48 5.90 8.42
N ARG A 74 0.52 6.51 9.12
CA ARG A 74 -0.73 6.96 8.50
C ARG A 74 -0.43 8.13 7.56
N ALA A 75 -1.02 8.11 6.37
CA ALA A 75 -1.01 9.25 5.48
C ALA A 75 -1.79 10.39 6.14
N ALA A 76 -1.17 11.56 6.28
CA ALA A 76 -1.89 12.77 6.66
C ALA A 76 -2.96 13.06 5.60
N ALA A 77 -4.14 13.51 6.02
CA ALA A 77 -5.19 13.92 5.08
C ALA A 77 -4.72 15.04 4.14
N ALA A 78 -3.74 15.82 4.58
CA ALA A 78 -3.02 16.81 3.78
C ALA A 78 -1.94 16.11 2.95
N GLY A 79 -2.18 16.02 1.65
CA GLY A 79 -1.18 15.58 0.67
C GLY A 79 -1.49 14.25 0.02
N ARG A 80 -2.64 14.15 -0.66
CA ARG A 80 -2.62 13.40 -1.93
C ARG A 80 -1.57 14.12 -2.78
N CYS A 81 -0.42 13.48 -3.03
CA CYS A 81 0.57 14.03 -3.94
C CYS A 81 -0.18 14.42 -5.22
N SER A 82 0.04 15.65 -5.74
CA SER A 82 -0.68 16.21 -6.90
C SER A 82 -0.64 15.29 -8.11
N HIS A 83 0.40 14.46 -8.20
CA HIS A 83 0.62 13.45 -9.23
C HIS A 83 -0.27 12.18 -9.08
N VAL A 84 -0.84 11.92 -7.90
CA VAL A 84 -1.69 10.73 -7.62
C VAL A 84 -3.14 10.95 -8.10
N GLY A 85 -3.49 12.15 -8.58
CA GLY A 85 -4.83 12.49 -9.06
C GLY A 85 -4.90 13.33 -10.34
N SER A 86 -3.77 13.62 -10.99
CA SER A 86 -3.76 14.39 -12.23
C SER A 86 -3.50 13.47 -13.42
N PRO A 87 -4.50 13.11 -14.24
CA PRO A 87 -4.22 12.69 -15.60
C PRO A 87 -3.64 13.92 -16.32
N ALA A 88 -2.32 14.00 -16.39
CA ALA A 88 -1.54 14.90 -17.24
C ALA A 88 -2.30 16.15 -17.76
N ALA A 89 -2.34 17.22 -16.97
CA ALA A 89 -2.49 18.55 -17.56
C ALA A 89 -1.09 19.01 -18.00
N GLY A 90 -0.65 18.45 -19.14
CA GLY A 90 0.49 18.99 -19.87
C GLY A 90 0.14 20.36 -20.40
N HIS A 91 0.80 21.40 -19.88
CA HIS A 91 0.99 22.65 -20.61
C HIS A 91 2.49 22.88 -20.70
N HIS A 92 3.08 22.25 -21.71
CA HIS A 92 4.32 22.72 -22.30
C HIS A 92 3.95 23.92 -23.16
N GLN A 93 4.51 25.09 -22.87
CA GLN A 93 4.38 26.27 -23.72
C GLN A 93 5.79 26.62 -24.20
N GLU A 94 5.97 26.68 -25.52
CA GLU A 94 7.12 27.31 -26.20
C GLU A 94 7.12 28.83 -25.98
#